data_AF-A0A372QNP5-F1
#
_entry.id   AF-A0A372QNP5-F1
#
_cell.length_a   1.000
_cell.length_b   1.000
_cell.length_c   1.000
_cell.angle_alpha   90.00
_cell.angle_beta   90.00
_cell.angle_gamma   90.00
#
_symmetry.space_group_name_H-M   'P 1'
#
loop_
_entity.id
_entity.type
_entity.pdbx_description
1 polymer ?
#
loop_
_entity_poly.entity_id
_entity_poly.type
_entity_poly.pdbx_seq_one_letter_code
_entity_poly.pdbx_strand_id
1 'polypeptide(L)'
;MSLSKIEQIRPPFPPIITAHELLNFKSIPNPFIIYRIAVRMECKSKNITIERKFISNIAYNLWKSEPAIVKNTYKEIENDAKILYNMINQENDFVTSAISGENIFSPSPPLLS
;
A
#
# COMPACT_ATOMS: atom_id res chain seq x y z
N MET A 1 -8.89 6.11 -28.79
CA MET A 1 -7.86 5.05 -28.60
C MET A 1 -8.55 3.70 -28.71
N SER A 2 -7.97 2.72 -29.42
CA SER A 2 -8.51 1.34 -29.43
C SER A 2 -8.17 0.62 -28.13
N LEU A 3 -9.02 -0.33 -27.70
CA LEU A 3 -8.78 -1.18 -26.52
C LEU A 3 -7.45 -1.95 -26.62
N SER A 4 -7.09 -2.39 -27.82
CA SER A 4 -5.82 -3.10 -28.10
C SER A 4 -4.56 -2.31 -27.73
N LYS A 5 -4.61 -0.97 -27.82
CA LYS A 5 -3.47 -0.12 -27.45
C LYS A 5 -3.33 0.05 -25.94
N ILE A 6 -4.44 -0.11 -25.21
CA ILE A 6 -4.50 -0.01 -23.75
C ILE A 6 -4.01 -1.32 -23.11
N GLU A 7 -4.33 -2.47 -23.72
CA GLU A 7 -3.91 -3.80 -23.26
C GLU A 7 -2.38 -4.02 -23.28
N GLN A 8 -1.62 -3.10 -23.91
CA GLN A 8 -0.16 -3.14 -23.98
C GLN A 8 0.51 -2.17 -23.01
N ILE A 9 -0.25 -1.38 -22.24
CA ILE A 9 0.29 -0.39 -21.31
C ILE A 9 0.85 -1.09 -20.08
N ARG A 10 2.17 -1.25 -20.06
CA ARG A 10 2.92 -1.78 -18.92
C ARG A 10 3.28 -0.66 -17.95
N PRO A 11 3.20 -0.88 -16.63
CA PRO A 11 3.79 0.05 -15.68
C PRO A 11 5.31 0.12 -15.89
N PRO A 12 5.96 1.23 -15.50
CA PRO A 12 7.41 1.32 -15.55
C PRO A 12 8.07 0.25 -14.67
N PHE A 13 9.27 -0.16 -15.06
CA PHE A 13 10.13 -1.04 -14.27
C PHE A 13 11.52 -0.38 -14.11
N PRO A 14 12.00 -0.18 -12.86
CA PRO A 14 11.36 -0.55 -11.59
C PRO A 14 10.04 0.21 -11.33
N PRO A 15 9.12 -0.37 -10.54
CA PRO A 15 7.85 0.26 -10.22
C PRO A 15 8.04 1.54 -9.39
N ILE A 16 7.20 2.54 -9.65
CA ILE A 16 7.20 3.81 -8.89
C ILE A 16 6.49 3.63 -7.53
N ILE A 17 5.54 2.70 -7.44
CA ILE A 17 4.78 2.44 -6.21
C ILE A 17 5.70 1.87 -5.12
N THR A 18 5.57 2.43 -3.92
CA THR A 18 6.41 2.12 -2.76
C THR A 18 5.62 1.41 -1.65
N ALA A 19 6.33 0.76 -0.74
CA ALA A 19 5.74 0.09 0.42
C ALA A 19 4.95 1.05 1.34
N HIS A 20 5.43 2.29 1.50
CA HIS A 20 4.77 3.32 2.32
C HIS A 20 3.38 3.69 1.77
N GLU A 21 3.24 3.80 0.44
CA GLU A 21 1.95 4.09 -0.18
C GLU A 21 0.92 2.98 0.07
N LEU A 22 1.37 1.75 0.30
CA LEU A 22 0.49 0.61 0.59
C LEU A 22 -0.13 0.65 1.99
N LEU A 23 0.44 1.44 2.91
CA LEU A 23 -0.09 1.61 4.26
C LEU A 23 -1.40 2.41 4.28
N ASN A 24 -1.70 3.16 3.22
CA ASN A 24 -2.95 3.92 3.08
C ASN A 24 -4.17 3.02 2.76
N PHE A 25 -3.96 1.73 2.54
CA PHE A 25 -5.03 0.78 2.24
C PHE A 25 -5.52 0.12 3.54
N LYS A 26 -6.80 -0.28 3.58
CA LYS A 26 -7.40 -0.98 4.73
C LYS A 26 -6.64 -2.25 5.14
N SER A 27 -5.94 -2.88 4.18
CA SER A 27 -5.08 -4.04 4.39
C SER A 27 -3.97 -4.01 3.34
N ILE A 28 -2.79 -4.55 3.68
CA ILE A 28 -1.67 -4.64 2.74
C ILE A 28 -2.10 -5.41 1.49
N PRO A 29 -2.08 -4.79 0.30
CA PRO A 29 -2.48 -5.45 -0.94
C PRO A 29 -1.49 -6.54 -1.35
N ASN A 30 -1.98 -7.63 -1.95
CA ASN A 30 -1.12 -8.66 -2.52
C ASN A 30 -0.40 -8.17 -3.81
N PRO A 31 0.62 -8.88 -4.31
CA PRO A 31 1.48 -8.42 -5.40
C PRO A 31 0.72 -8.10 -6.70
N PHE A 32 -0.31 -8.89 -7.03
CA PHE A 32 -1.14 -8.63 -8.20
C PHE A 32 -1.96 -7.34 -8.05
N ILE A 33 -2.49 -7.07 -6.85
CA ILE A 33 -3.22 -5.83 -6.60
C ILE A 33 -2.29 -4.61 -6.67
N ILE A 34 -1.06 -4.72 -6.15
CA ILE A 34 -0.03 -3.68 -6.27
C ILE A 34 0.27 -3.42 -7.75
N TYR A 35 0.47 -4.48 -8.55
CA TYR A 35 0.65 -4.37 -10.00
C TYR A 35 -0.53 -3.68 -10.70
N ARG A 36 -1.77 -4.04 -10.36
CA ARG A 36 -2.98 -3.39 -10.91
C ARG A 36 -3.04 -1.90 -10.59
N ILE A 37 -2.58 -1.49 -9.40
CA ILE A 37 -2.47 -0.07 -9.04
C ILE A 37 -1.44 0.62 -9.93
N ALA A 38 -0.27 0.01 -10.14
CA ALA A 38 0.77 0.54 -11.03
C ALA A 38 0.28 0.71 -12.48
N VAL A 39 -0.43 -0.28 -13.03
CA VAL A 39 -1.08 -0.19 -14.36
C VAL A 39 -2.03 1.00 -14.42
N ARG A 40 -2.84 1.20 -13.37
CA ARG A 40 -3.77 2.34 -13.30
C ARG A 40 -3.01 3.68 -13.25
N MET A 41 -1.91 3.76 -12.50
CA MET A 41 -1.07 4.95 -12.43
C MET A 41 -0.48 5.29 -13.79
N GLU A 42 -0.01 4.28 -14.53
CA GLU A 42 0.54 4.48 -15.88
C GLU A 42 -0.54 4.90 -16.90
N CYS A 43 -1.75 4.36 -16.80
CA CYS A 43 -2.85 4.84 -17.63
C CYS A 43 -3.15 6.32 -17.36
N LYS A 44 -3.16 6.72 -16.09
CA LYS A 44 -3.35 8.11 -15.68
C LYS A 44 -2.23 9.03 -16.16
N SER A 45 -0.96 8.61 -16.09
CA SER A 45 0.18 9.40 -16.55
C SER A 45 0.11 9.71 -18.05
N LYS A 46 -0.55 8.83 -18.82
CA LYS A 46 -0.84 9.02 -20.26
C LYS A 46 -2.18 9.72 -20.55
N ASN A 47 -2.86 10.28 -19.55
CA ASN A 47 -4.19 10.89 -19.65
C ASN A 47 -5.29 9.93 -20.16
N ILE A 48 -5.18 8.64 -19.82
CA ILE A 48 -6.15 7.62 -20.22
C ILE A 48 -7.06 7.28 -19.03
N THR A 49 -8.35 7.61 -19.18
CA THR A 49 -9.39 7.26 -18.20
C THR A 49 -10.00 5.91 -18.55
N ILE A 50 -9.86 4.92 -17.67
CA ILE A 50 -10.39 3.57 -17.85
C ILE A 50 -11.21 3.20 -16.61
N GLU A 51 -12.39 2.61 -16.83
CA GLU A 51 -13.19 2.09 -15.73
C GLU A 51 -12.45 0.98 -14.98
N ARG A 52 -12.68 0.91 -13.67
CA ARG A 52 -12.01 -0.07 -12.78
C ARG A 52 -12.12 -1.51 -13.27
N LYS A 53 -13.25 -1.88 -13.89
CA LYS A 53 -13.50 -3.24 -14.41
C LYS A 53 -12.53 -3.62 -15.53
N PHE A 54 -12.25 -2.70 -16.46
CA PHE A 54 -11.34 -2.94 -17.57
C PHE A 54 -9.88 -2.98 -17.11
N ILE A 55 -9.48 -2.12 -16.18
CA ILE A 55 -8.13 -2.15 -15.57
C ILE A 55 -7.83 -3.52 -14.96
N SER A 56 -8.81 -4.16 -14.32
CA SER A 56 -8.61 -5.48 -13.72
C SER A 56 -8.33 -6.56 -14.77
N ASN A 57 -9.04 -6.52 -15.90
CA ASN A 57 -8.81 -7.45 -17.01
C ASN A 57 -7.44 -7.22 -17.68
N ILE A 58 -7.10 -5.95 -17.94
CA ILE A 58 -5.80 -5.57 -18.52
C ILE A 58 -4.66 -6.02 -17.62
N ALA A 59 -4.72 -5.67 -16.33
CA ALA A 59 -3.69 -6.05 -15.36
C ALA A 59 -3.54 -7.58 -15.25
N TYR A 60 -4.64 -8.34 -15.32
CA TYR A 60 -4.58 -9.80 -15.31
C TYR A 60 -3.81 -10.36 -16.50
N ASN A 61 -4.12 -9.91 -17.72
CA ASN A 61 -3.45 -10.37 -18.94
C ASN A 61 -1.97 -10.00 -18.95
N LEU A 62 -1.66 -8.76 -18.54
CA LEU A 62 -0.29 -8.29 -18.40
C LEU A 62 0.47 -9.11 -17.35
N TRP A 63 -0.09 -9.27 -16.14
CA TRP A 63 0.53 -10.02 -15.05
C TRP A 63 0.85 -11.47 -15.44
N LYS A 64 -0.06 -12.14 -16.17
CA LYS A 64 0.17 -13.52 -16.64
C LYS A 64 1.43 -13.61 -17.50
N SER A 65 1.69 -12.59 -18.32
CA SER A 65 2.82 -12.52 -19.25
C SER A 65 4.08 -11.86 -18.66
N GLU A 66 4.02 -11.29 -17.45
CA GLU A 66 5.21 -10.72 -16.80
C GLU A 66 6.24 -11.81 -16.43
N PRO A 67 7.55 -11.51 -16.58
CA PRO A 67 8.61 -12.39 -16.14
C PRO A 67 8.66 -12.46 -14.60
N ALA A 68 9.29 -13.52 -14.09
CA ALA A 68 9.37 -13.77 -12.65
C ALA A 68 10.02 -12.62 -11.87
N ILE A 69 11.03 -11.95 -12.44
CA ILE A 69 11.72 -10.82 -11.81
C ILE A 69 10.75 -9.68 -11.47
N VAL A 70 9.86 -9.33 -12.39
CA VAL A 70 8.86 -8.28 -12.16
C VAL A 70 7.92 -8.70 -11.04
N LYS A 71 7.42 -9.94 -11.08
CA LYS A 71 6.51 -10.46 -10.04
C LYS A 71 7.17 -10.48 -8.65
N ASN A 72 8.45 -10.82 -8.59
CA ASN A 72 9.22 -10.84 -7.36
C ASN A 72 9.40 -9.43 -6.79
N THR A 73 9.66 -8.41 -7.62
CA THR A 73 9.73 -7.02 -7.16
C THR A 73 8.43 -6.57 -6.47
N TYR A 74 7.26 -6.91 -7.03
CA TYR A 74 5.99 -6.61 -6.38
C TYR A 74 5.75 -7.40 -5.08
N LYS A 75 6.34 -8.61 -4.97
CA LYS A 75 6.33 -9.40 -3.74
C LYS A 75 7.26 -8.81 -2.67
N GLU A 76 8.40 -8.27 -3.06
CA GLU A 76 9.32 -7.55 -2.16
C GLU A 76 8.62 -6.31 -1.60
N ILE A 77 7.95 -5.51 -2.44
CA ILE A 77 7.17 -4.35 -1.99
C ILE A 77 6.05 -4.75 -1.00
N GLU A 78 5.35 -5.86 -1.25
CA GLU A 78 4.36 -6.39 -0.30
C GLU A 78 5.01 -6.74 1.04
N ASN A 79 6.17 -7.42 1.01
CA ASN A 79 6.88 -7.83 2.21
C ASN A 79 7.36 -6.62 3.03
N ASP A 80 7.93 -5.63 2.36
CA ASP A 80 8.38 -4.38 2.97
C ASP A 80 7.20 -3.65 3.62
N ALA A 81 6.05 -3.60 2.95
CA ALA A 81 4.84 -2.99 3.51
C ALA A 81 4.32 -3.74 4.75
N LYS A 82 4.40 -5.08 4.78
CA LYS A 82 4.07 -5.87 5.98
C LYS A 82 5.02 -5.59 7.14
N ILE A 83 6.32 -5.48 6.86
CA ILE A 83 7.32 -5.13 7.88
C ILE A 83 7.00 -3.75 8.46
N LEU A 84 6.80 -2.74 7.61
CA LEU A 84 6.46 -1.38 8.05
C LEU A 84 5.17 -1.35 8.88
N TYR A 85 4.12 -2.05 8.44
CA TYR A 85 2.86 -2.15 9.17
C TYR A 85 3.04 -2.74 10.58
N ASN A 86 3.84 -3.80 10.71
CA ASN A 86 4.11 -4.42 12.00
C ASN A 86 4.92 -3.49 12.91
N MET A 87 5.90 -2.76 12.38
CA MET A 87 6.70 -1.79 13.15
C MET A 87 5.82 -0.67 13.71
N ILE A 88 4.91 -0.12 12.89
CA ILE A 88 3.98 0.94 13.31
C ILE A 88 3.06 0.46 14.44
N ASN A 89 2.55 -0.77 14.34
CA ASN A 89 1.69 -1.31 15.39
C ASN A 89 2.45 -1.55 16.70
N GLN A 90 3.69 -2.05 16.64
CA GLN A 90 4.54 -2.22 17.82
C GLN A 90 4.85 -0.88 18.49
N GLU A 91 5.12 0.17 17.70
CA GLU A 91 5.34 1.52 18.21
C GLU A 91 4.09 2.07 18.91
N ASN A 92 2.92 1.91 18.30
CA ASN A 92 1.64 2.35 18.90
C ASN A 92 1.32 1.62 20.21
N ASP A 93 1.63 0.32 20.30
CA ASP A 93 1.45 -0.48 21.52
C ASP A 93 2.39 0.00 22.63
N PHE A 94 3.64 0.34 22.28
CA PHE A 94 4.61 0.90 23.21
C PHE A 94 4.17 2.28 23.74
N VAL A 95 3.75 3.19 22.85
CA VAL A 95 3.28 4.53 23.21
C VAL A 95 2.03 4.46 24.10
N THR A 96 1.07 3.60 23.78
CA THR A 96 -0.14 3.41 24.58
C THR A 96 0.18 2.89 25.97
N SER A 97 1.15 1.98 26.08
CA SER A 97 1.62 1.42 27.35
C SER A 97 2.35 2.47 28.20
N ALA A 98 3.17 3.33 27.58
CA ALA A 98 3.88 4.41 28.26
C ALA A 98 2.92 5.48 28.81
N ILE A 99 1.88 5.85 28.06
CA ILE A 99 0.87 6.83 28.49
C ILE A 99 0.01 6.27 29.64
N SER A 100 -0.33 4.99 29.62
CA SER A 100 -1.10 4.34 30.69
C SER A 100 -0.32 4.25 32.02
N GLY A 101 1.01 4.17 31.96
CA GLY A 101 1.89 4.17 33.13
C GLY A 101 2.08 5.54 33.81
N GLU A 102 1.77 6.64 33.12
CA GLU A 102 1.95 8.02 33.59
C GLU A 102 0.62 8.64 34.08
N ASN A 103 -0.19 7.91 34.84
CA ASN A 103 -1.29 8.52 35.62
C ASN A 103 -0.72 9.16 36.90
N ILE A 104 -0.04 10.30 36.75
CA ILE A 104 0.29 11.21 37.88
C ILE A 104 -0.95 12.07 38.17
N PHE A 105 -2.03 11.45 38.63
CA PHE A 105 -3.09 12.18 39.31
C PHE A 105 -2.74 12.21 40.80
N SER A 106 -1.95 13.19 41.21
CA SER A 106 -1.76 13.47 42.63
C SER A 106 -3.07 14.04 43.17
N PRO A 107 -3.75 13.39 44.13
CA PRO A 107 -4.93 13.98 44.73
C PRO A 107 -4.50 15.22 45.51
N SER A 108 -5.11 16.37 45.19
CA SER A 108 -4.90 17.61 45.95
C SER A 108 -5.20 17.37 47.44
N PRO A 109 -4.37 17.89 48.35
CA PRO A 109 -4.56 17.67 49.78
C PRO A 109 -5.83 18.37 50.26
N PRO A 110 -6.54 17.79 51.25
CA PRO A 110 -7.79 18.35 51.75
C PRO A 110 -7.54 19.67 52.48
N LEU A 111 -8.36 20.68 52.18
CA LEU A 111 -8.38 21.93 52.93
C LEU A 111 -8.97 21.67 54.33
N LEU A 112 -8.14 21.86 55.36
CA LEU A 112 -8.57 21.90 56.75
C LEU A 112 -9.44 23.15 56.97
N SER A 113 -10.70 22.94 57.34
CA SER A 113 -11.61 23.95 57.90
C SER A 113 -11.77 23.76 59.40
#